data_AF-A0A523XGK7-F1
#
_entry.id   AF-A0A523XGK7-F1
#
_cell.length_a   1.000
_cell.length_b   1.000
_cell.length_c   1.000
_cell.angle_alpha   90.00
_cell.angle_beta   90.00
_cell.angle_gamma   90.00
#
_symmetry.space_group_name_H-M   'P 1'
#
loop_
_entity.id
_entity.type
_entity.pdbx_description
1 polymer ?
#
loop_
_entity_poly.entity_id
_entity_poly.type
_entity_poly.pdbx_seq_one_letter_code
_entity_poly.pdbx_strand_id
1 'polypeptide(L)'
;MLQKVFIVHQETSLPVFEKDIENTVPYDAAMIAGVLQAISSIGQEMIGRPTGFKKLQYHGFEVTGSYFNGFTIYVFSETELVKEIEKGMQDLIKWFSKTFNSKKDNWDGSLDVFKISRAIIESKISQNLFIWLLYPFKTSKDQNIERENLSVLGKQIFECIEKDKKFTAASILDHFKIYDEEEILFEIFNLVINGYIETASNDN
;
A
#
# COMPACT_ATOMS: atom_id res chain seq x y z
N MET A 1 4.45 -6.78 -8.61
CA MET A 1 3.76 -5.57 -8.10
C MET A 1 3.00 -5.88 -6.80
N LEU A 2 2.72 -4.87 -5.95
CA LEU A 2 1.86 -5.03 -4.76
C LEU A 2 0.39 -5.12 -5.19
N GLN A 3 -0.32 -6.10 -4.64
CA GLN A 3 -1.68 -6.42 -5.09
C GLN A 3 -2.72 -6.20 -3.99
N LYS A 4 -2.44 -6.63 -2.76
CA LYS A 4 -3.39 -6.56 -1.64
C LYS A 4 -2.68 -6.45 -0.31
N VAL A 5 -3.27 -5.70 0.61
CA VAL A 5 -2.79 -5.53 1.99
C VAL A 5 -3.96 -5.78 2.93
N PHE A 6 -3.76 -6.61 3.96
CA PHE A 6 -4.74 -6.71 5.04
C PHE A 6 -4.06 -6.93 6.39
N ILE A 7 -4.77 -6.53 7.44
CA ILE A 7 -4.32 -6.66 8.82
C ILE A 7 -5.30 -7.58 9.55
N VAL A 8 -4.76 -8.54 10.27
CA VAL A 8 -5.50 -9.59 10.96
C VAL A 8 -5.27 -9.47 12.47
N HIS A 9 -6.34 -9.63 13.24
CA HIS A 9 -6.26 -9.82 14.67
C HIS A 9 -5.79 -11.25 14.97
N GLN A 10 -4.67 -11.41 15.66
CA GLN A 10 -3.95 -12.68 15.73
C GLN A 10 -4.73 -13.77 16.47
N GLU A 11 -5.47 -13.41 17.52
CA GLU A 11 -6.17 -14.37 18.37
C GLU A 11 -7.42 -14.95 17.70
N THR A 12 -8.18 -14.09 17.02
CA THR A 12 -9.44 -14.48 16.36
C THR A 12 -9.27 -14.82 14.89
N SER A 13 -8.12 -14.47 14.31
CA SER A 13 -7.78 -14.72 12.90
C SER A 13 -8.65 -13.97 11.92
N LEU A 14 -9.43 -13.00 12.39
CA LEU A 14 -10.32 -12.22 11.56
C LEU A 14 -9.59 -10.98 11.02
N PRO A 15 -9.81 -10.62 9.75
CA PRO A 15 -9.29 -9.39 9.19
C PRO A 15 -9.97 -8.20 9.88
N VAL A 16 -9.16 -7.26 10.35
CA VAL A 16 -9.61 -5.99 10.93
C VAL A 16 -9.53 -4.83 9.93
N PHE A 17 -8.71 -5.00 8.90
CA PHE A 17 -8.54 -4.05 7.82
C PHE A 17 -8.16 -4.76 6.53
N GLU A 18 -8.65 -4.29 5.39
CA GLU A 18 -8.34 -4.79 4.07
C GLU A 18 -8.30 -3.64 3.06
N LYS A 19 -7.28 -3.69 2.20
CA LYS A 19 -7.12 -2.80 1.05
C LYS A 19 -6.68 -3.61 -0.15
N ASP A 20 -7.55 -3.67 -1.14
CA ASP A 20 -7.22 -4.18 -2.46
C ASP A 20 -6.69 -3.02 -3.32
N ILE A 21 -5.53 -3.21 -3.95
CA ILE A 21 -4.88 -2.15 -4.75
C ILE A 21 -5.38 -2.23 -6.20
N GLU A 22 -5.52 -3.44 -6.73
CA GLU A 22 -5.88 -3.66 -8.14
C GLU A 22 -7.11 -4.56 -8.37
N ASN A 23 -7.76 -5.05 -7.30
CA ASN A 23 -8.86 -6.03 -7.36
C ASN A 23 -8.47 -7.34 -8.07
N THR A 24 -7.18 -7.69 -8.03
CA THR A 24 -6.62 -8.85 -8.73
C THR A 24 -6.60 -10.12 -7.87
N VAL A 25 -6.80 -9.99 -6.56
CA VAL A 25 -6.83 -11.10 -5.62
C VAL A 25 -8.30 -11.41 -5.29
N PRO A 26 -8.94 -12.39 -5.98
CA PRO A 26 -10.39 -12.64 -5.88
C PRO A 26 -10.81 -13.34 -4.58
N TYR A 27 -9.89 -13.47 -3.62
CA TYR A 27 -10.10 -14.23 -2.40
C TYR A 27 -10.45 -13.31 -1.24
N ASP A 28 -11.45 -13.73 -0.47
CA ASP A 28 -11.89 -13.06 0.75
C ASP A 28 -10.80 -13.08 1.83
N ALA A 29 -10.57 -11.93 2.47
CA ALA A 29 -9.49 -11.79 3.45
C ALA A 29 -9.64 -12.72 4.67
N ALA A 30 -10.87 -13.07 5.08
CA ALA A 30 -11.07 -13.99 6.20
C ALA A 30 -10.72 -15.44 5.81
N MET A 31 -11.06 -15.84 4.59
CA MET A 31 -10.65 -17.15 4.05
C MET A 31 -9.11 -17.24 3.99
N ILE A 32 -8.45 -16.22 3.42
CA ILE A 32 -7.00 -16.17 3.35
C ILE A 32 -6.39 -16.20 4.76
N ALA A 33 -6.87 -15.36 5.68
CA ALA A 33 -6.34 -15.28 7.03
C ALA A 33 -6.40 -16.63 7.76
N GLY A 34 -7.51 -17.37 7.63
CA GLY A 34 -7.64 -18.72 8.18
C GLY A 34 -6.60 -19.70 7.61
N VAL A 35 -6.38 -19.67 6.29
CA VAL A 35 -5.36 -20.51 5.62
C VAL A 35 -3.96 -20.14 6.08
N LEU A 36 -3.60 -18.85 6.11
CA LEU A 36 -2.26 -18.41 6.52
C LEU A 36 -1.97 -18.74 7.98
N GLN A 37 -2.99 -18.65 8.86
CA GLN A 37 -2.83 -19.04 10.25
C GLN A 37 -2.66 -20.55 10.41
N ALA A 38 -3.43 -21.36 9.68
CA ALA A 38 -3.27 -22.82 9.66
C ALA A 38 -1.88 -23.25 9.14
N ILE A 39 -1.39 -22.61 8.08
CA ILE A 39 -0.02 -22.85 7.58
C ILE A 39 1.01 -22.48 8.64
N SER A 40 0.78 -21.38 9.38
CA SER A 40 1.68 -20.94 10.44
C SER A 40 1.72 -21.87 11.66
N SER A 41 0.65 -22.64 11.91
CA SER A 41 0.58 -23.60 13.02
C SER A 41 1.11 -24.99 12.66
N ILE A 42 1.16 -25.34 11.36
CA ILE A 42 1.55 -26.68 10.87
C ILE A 42 3.08 -26.86 10.74
N GLY A 43 3.88 -25.81 10.89
CA GLY A 43 5.32 -25.97 11.13
C GLY A 43 6.13 -26.43 9.92
N GLN A 44 5.90 -25.83 8.74
CA GLN A 44 6.99 -25.72 7.78
C GLN A 44 7.79 -24.47 8.11
N GLU A 45 9.05 -24.68 8.50
CA GLU A 45 10.09 -23.65 8.50
C GLU A 45 10.02 -22.91 7.17
N MET A 46 9.40 -21.73 7.23
CA MET A 46 9.33 -20.77 6.13
C MET A 46 10.77 -20.43 5.76
N ILE A 47 11.15 -20.82 4.55
CA ILE A 47 12.50 -20.64 4.03
C ILE A 47 12.85 -19.15 4.10
N GLY A 48 13.84 -18.80 4.93
CA GLY A 48 14.65 -17.60 4.76
C GLY A 48 14.55 -16.53 5.86
N ARG A 49 15.61 -16.49 6.68
CA ARG A 49 16.12 -15.39 7.52
C ARG A 49 15.46 -15.14 8.90
N PRO A 50 16.26 -14.79 9.92
CA PRO A 50 15.80 -14.48 11.28
C PRO A 50 15.22 -13.06 11.39
N THR A 51 14.40 -12.64 10.42
CA THR A 51 14.01 -11.22 10.24
C THR A 51 12.61 -10.88 10.75
N GLY A 52 11.89 -11.82 11.38
CA GLY A 52 10.55 -11.55 11.92
C GLY A 52 9.45 -11.44 10.85
N PHE A 53 9.74 -11.84 9.61
CA PHE A 53 8.79 -11.95 8.51
C PHE A 53 8.48 -13.41 8.20
N LYS A 54 7.29 -13.65 7.64
CA LYS A 54 6.80 -14.95 7.19
C LYS A 54 6.53 -14.87 5.69
N LYS A 55 7.19 -15.69 4.87
CA LYS A 55 6.98 -15.71 3.42
C LYS A 55 6.38 -17.02 2.97
N LEU A 56 5.40 -16.97 2.08
CA LEU A 56 4.81 -18.14 1.44
C LEU A 56 4.33 -17.82 0.04
N GLN A 57 4.35 -18.84 -0.83
CA GLN A 57 3.74 -18.77 -2.15
C GLN A 57 2.28 -19.24 -2.04
N TYR A 58 1.34 -18.41 -2.50
CA TYR A 58 -0.09 -18.72 -2.48
C TYR A 58 -0.74 -18.31 -3.81
N HIS A 59 -1.19 -19.30 -4.59
CA HIS A 59 -1.87 -19.11 -5.88
C HIS A 59 -1.17 -18.11 -6.84
N GLY A 60 0.16 -18.18 -6.94
CA GLY A 60 0.94 -17.33 -7.84
C GLY A 60 1.34 -15.97 -7.25
N PHE A 61 0.98 -15.69 -5.99
CA PHE A 61 1.46 -14.54 -5.24
C PHE A 61 2.49 -14.96 -4.20
N GLU A 62 3.49 -14.10 -3.98
CA GLU A 62 4.26 -14.09 -2.76
C GLU A 62 3.49 -13.33 -1.68
N VAL A 63 3.27 -13.99 -0.56
CA VAL A 63 2.61 -13.42 0.61
C VAL A 63 3.66 -13.23 1.68
N THR A 64 3.93 -11.97 2.01
CA THR A 64 4.81 -11.60 3.12
C THR A 64 3.95 -11.18 4.31
N GLY A 65 4.19 -11.79 5.46
CA GLY A 65 3.54 -11.51 6.73
C GLY A 65 4.51 -10.90 7.73
N SER A 66 4.04 -9.91 8.50
CA SER A 66 4.79 -9.32 9.61
C SER A 66 3.89 -9.22 10.83
N TYR A 67 4.37 -9.73 11.97
CA TYR A 67 3.62 -9.76 13.22
C TYR A 67 4.17 -8.75 14.22
N PHE A 68 3.28 -8.06 14.91
CA PHE A 68 3.63 -7.34 16.13
C PHE A 68 2.45 -7.27 17.09
N ASN A 69 2.66 -7.80 18.31
CA ASN A 69 1.82 -7.63 19.49
C ASN A 69 0.30 -7.66 19.18
N GLY A 70 -0.21 -8.86 18.89
CA GLY A 70 -1.63 -9.16 18.66
C GLY A 70 -2.18 -8.87 17.26
N PHE A 71 -1.39 -8.27 16.36
CA PHE A 71 -1.79 -8.06 14.97
C PHE A 71 -0.74 -8.57 13.99
N THR A 72 -1.20 -9.04 12.83
CA THR A 72 -0.35 -9.44 11.71
C THR A 72 -0.78 -8.68 10.46
N ILE A 73 0.16 -8.06 9.76
CA ILE A 73 -0.06 -7.54 8.41
C ILE A 73 0.39 -8.57 7.38
N TYR A 74 -0.41 -8.75 6.34
CA TYR A 74 -0.05 -9.53 5.16
C TYR A 74 -0.08 -8.64 3.93
N VAL A 75 0.95 -8.79 3.10
CA VAL A 75 1.10 -8.10 1.83
C VAL A 75 1.26 -9.14 0.74
N PHE A 76 0.41 -9.03 -0.29
CA PHE A 76 0.40 -9.87 -1.47
C PHE A 76 1.12 -9.15 -2.58
N SER A 77 2.07 -9.84 -3.21
CA SER A 77 2.81 -9.33 -4.34
C SER A 77 3.07 -10.42 -5.37
N GLU A 78 3.28 -10.05 -6.62
CA GLU A 78 3.67 -11.02 -7.67
C GLU A 78 5.13 -11.44 -7.57
N THR A 79 5.93 -10.63 -6.87
CA THR A 79 7.38 -10.79 -6.73
C THR A 79 7.78 -10.58 -5.28
N GLU A 80 9.00 -10.99 -4.93
CA GLU A 80 9.57 -10.73 -3.62
C GLU A 80 9.59 -9.24 -3.28
N LEU A 81 9.21 -8.92 -2.04
CA LEU A 81 9.23 -7.56 -1.55
C LEU A 81 10.67 -7.07 -1.35
N VAL A 82 10.93 -5.84 -1.77
CA VAL A 82 12.19 -5.16 -1.44
C VAL A 82 12.26 -4.83 0.05
N LYS A 83 13.47 -4.74 0.60
CA LYS A 83 13.72 -4.60 2.05
C LYS A 83 13.06 -3.37 2.65
N GLU A 84 12.92 -2.30 1.87
CA GLU A 84 12.30 -1.04 2.26
C GLU A 84 10.80 -1.24 2.55
N ILE A 85 10.11 -2.03 1.73
CA ILE A 85 8.70 -2.38 1.94
C ILE A 85 8.57 -3.32 3.15
N GLU A 86 9.44 -4.32 3.29
CA GLU A 86 9.47 -5.18 4.48
C GLU A 86 9.63 -4.35 5.76
N LYS A 87 10.59 -3.43 5.79
CA LYS A 87 10.77 -2.49 6.92
C LYS A 87 9.51 -1.64 7.14
N GLY A 88 8.93 -1.11 6.06
CA GLY A 88 7.67 -0.38 6.09
C GLY A 88 6.53 -1.16 6.74
N MET A 89 6.40 -2.46 6.43
CA MET A 89 5.42 -3.36 7.05
C MET A 89 5.65 -3.51 8.55
N GLN A 90 6.91 -3.65 9.01
CA GLN A 90 7.24 -3.75 10.43
C GLN A 90 6.89 -2.47 11.19
N ASP A 91 7.24 -1.31 10.62
CA ASP A 91 6.95 -0.02 11.24
C ASP A 91 5.44 0.24 11.28
N LEU A 92 4.72 -0.16 10.23
CA LEU A 92 3.28 -0.05 10.13
C LEU A 92 2.56 -0.94 11.14
N ILE A 93 2.93 -2.22 11.28
CA ILE A 93 2.25 -3.12 12.22
C ILE A 93 2.55 -2.76 13.68
N LYS A 94 3.75 -2.23 13.97
CA LYS A 94 4.09 -1.66 15.28
C LYS A 94 3.23 -0.45 15.60
N TRP A 95 3.08 0.47 14.64
CA TRP A 95 2.19 1.61 14.80
C TRP A 95 0.74 1.15 15.02
N PHE A 96 0.22 0.26 14.18
CA PHE A 96 -1.15 -0.24 14.25
C PHE A 96 -1.46 -0.87 15.61
N SER A 97 -0.59 -1.78 16.08
CA SER A 97 -0.74 -2.43 17.39
C SER A 97 -0.72 -1.42 18.54
N LYS A 98 0.14 -0.40 18.49
CA LYS A 98 0.17 0.65 19.52
C LYS A 98 -1.10 1.51 19.49
N THR A 99 -1.56 1.88 18.31
CA THR A 99 -2.76 2.71 18.12
C THR A 99 -4.03 1.97 18.56
N PHE A 100 -4.15 0.69 18.27
CA PHE A 100 -5.32 -0.14 18.59
C PHE A 100 -5.05 -1.12 19.75
N ASN A 101 -4.16 -0.75 20.68
CA ASN A 101 -3.73 -1.64 21.77
C ASN A 101 -4.88 -2.15 22.64
N SER A 102 -5.95 -1.37 22.82
CA SER A 102 -7.15 -1.80 23.56
C SER A 102 -7.94 -2.91 22.87
N LYS A 103 -7.72 -3.14 21.58
CA LYS A 103 -8.37 -4.16 20.75
C LYS A 103 -7.45 -5.35 20.46
N LYS A 104 -6.38 -5.50 21.23
CA LYS A 104 -5.40 -6.56 21.03
C LYS A 104 -5.75 -7.87 21.74
N ASP A 105 -6.24 -7.77 22.98
CA ASP A 105 -6.49 -8.94 23.85
C ASP A 105 -7.98 -9.10 24.22
N ASN A 106 -8.79 -8.05 24.02
CA ASN A 106 -10.22 -8.01 24.41
C ASN A 106 -11.09 -7.51 23.25
N TRP A 107 -10.80 -7.94 22.02
CA TRP A 107 -11.61 -7.55 20.88
C TRP A 107 -12.89 -8.39 20.81
N ASP A 108 -14.02 -7.71 20.73
CA ASP A 108 -15.37 -8.27 20.67
C ASP A 108 -15.82 -8.65 19.25
N GLY A 109 -14.93 -8.53 18.25
CA GLY A 109 -15.25 -8.74 16.84
C GLY A 109 -15.85 -7.52 16.15
N SER A 110 -16.09 -6.40 16.84
CA SER A 110 -16.62 -5.19 16.20
C SER A 110 -15.55 -4.49 15.34
N LEU A 111 -15.87 -4.24 14.08
CA LEU A 111 -15.00 -3.51 13.14
C LEU A 111 -15.11 -1.99 13.25
N ASP A 112 -15.98 -1.47 14.12
CA ASP A 112 -16.37 -0.05 14.08
C ASP A 112 -15.18 0.89 14.32
N VAL A 113 -14.31 0.57 15.27
CA VAL A 113 -13.12 1.40 15.55
C VAL A 113 -12.15 1.45 14.36
N PHE A 114 -12.02 0.34 13.63
CA PHE A 114 -11.16 0.25 12.45
C PHE A 114 -11.80 0.97 11.26
N LYS A 115 -13.13 0.86 11.11
CA LYS A 115 -13.90 1.61 10.09
C LYS A 115 -13.83 3.11 10.32
N ILE A 116 -14.00 3.57 11.56
CA ILE A 116 -13.86 5.00 11.93
C ILE A 116 -12.44 5.50 11.63
N SER A 117 -11.44 4.67 11.88
CA SER A 117 -10.03 5.02 11.68
C SER A 117 -9.50 4.70 10.27
N ARG A 118 -10.38 4.30 9.34
CA ARG A 118 -9.99 3.75 8.03
C ARG A 118 -9.06 4.68 7.26
N ALA A 119 -9.41 5.96 7.15
CA ALA A 119 -8.61 6.95 6.43
C ALA A 119 -7.18 7.10 7.00
N ILE A 120 -7.03 7.02 8.33
CA ILE A 120 -5.72 7.12 8.99
C ILE A 120 -4.90 5.85 8.72
N ILE A 121 -5.54 4.67 8.76
CA ILE A 121 -4.90 3.39 8.45
C ILE A 121 -4.44 3.37 6.99
N GLU A 122 -5.29 3.79 6.06
CA GLU A 122 -4.99 3.88 4.63
C GLU A 122 -3.86 4.87 4.35
N SER A 123 -3.88 6.04 4.99
CA SER A 123 -2.80 7.01 4.89
C SER A 123 -1.46 6.42 5.35
N LYS A 124 -1.46 5.70 6.48
CA LYS A 124 -0.24 5.04 6.99
C LYS A 124 0.24 3.90 6.11
N ILE A 125 -0.67 3.10 5.57
CA ILE A 125 -0.36 2.07 4.59
C ILE A 125 0.28 2.68 3.34
N SER A 126 -0.32 3.72 2.78
CA SER A 126 0.19 4.38 1.58
C SER A 126 1.58 4.98 1.80
N GLN A 127 1.83 5.60 2.97
CA GLN A 127 3.13 6.17 3.33
C GLN A 127 4.20 5.09 3.51
N ASN A 128 3.92 4.08 4.34
CA ASN A 128 4.92 3.09 4.75
C ASN A 128 5.23 2.08 3.66
N LEU A 129 4.28 1.78 2.78
CA LEU A 129 4.44 0.79 1.70
C LEU A 129 4.59 1.44 0.32
N PHE A 130 4.70 2.77 0.27
CA PHE A 130 4.83 3.56 -0.96
C PHE A 130 3.71 3.30 -1.99
N ILE A 131 2.50 2.93 -1.55
CA ILE A 131 1.37 2.60 -2.45
C ILE A 131 0.98 3.83 -3.30
N TRP A 132 1.25 5.04 -2.82
CA TRP A 132 1.02 6.26 -3.59
C TRP A 132 1.78 6.29 -4.92
N LEU A 133 2.89 5.54 -5.05
CA LEU A 133 3.61 5.40 -6.31
C LEU A 133 2.82 4.64 -7.39
N LEU A 134 1.81 3.86 -6.97
CA LEU A 134 1.04 2.95 -7.81
C LEU A 134 -0.29 3.56 -8.25
N TYR A 135 -0.75 4.65 -7.63
CA TYR A 135 -2.00 5.28 -8.04
C TYR A 135 -1.81 6.10 -9.31
N PRO A 136 -2.65 5.90 -10.34
CA PRO A 136 -2.59 6.71 -11.54
C PRO A 136 -2.97 8.15 -11.22
N PHE A 137 -2.33 9.10 -11.89
CA PHE A 137 -2.69 10.50 -11.85
C PHE A 137 -3.78 10.81 -12.88
N LYS A 138 -4.60 11.79 -12.55
CA LYS A 138 -5.53 12.47 -13.47
C LYS A 138 -5.31 13.97 -13.38
N THR A 139 -5.55 14.67 -14.48
CA THR A 139 -5.55 16.13 -14.49
C THR A 139 -6.77 16.63 -13.71
N SER A 140 -6.58 17.68 -12.92
CA SER A 140 -7.68 18.34 -12.21
C SER A 140 -8.70 18.91 -13.19
N LYS A 141 -9.98 18.90 -12.80
CA LYS A 141 -11.08 19.44 -13.62
C LYS A 141 -11.15 20.97 -13.66
N ASP A 142 -10.33 21.65 -12.86
CA ASP A 142 -10.36 23.11 -12.77
C ASP A 142 -9.72 23.72 -14.02
N GLN A 143 -10.50 24.54 -14.74
CA GLN A 143 -10.16 24.96 -16.12
C GLN A 143 -9.21 26.15 -16.19
N ASN A 144 -8.78 26.73 -15.06
CA ASN A 144 -7.92 27.91 -14.99
C ASN A 144 -6.51 27.58 -14.49
N ILE A 145 -5.96 26.46 -14.95
CA ILE A 145 -4.60 26.05 -14.61
C ILE A 145 -3.62 26.81 -15.53
N GLU A 146 -2.88 27.78 -14.99
CA GLU A 146 -1.84 28.53 -15.71
C GLU A 146 -0.62 27.64 -15.99
N ARG A 147 -0.70 26.84 -17.07
CA ARG A 147 0.38 25.93 -17.50
C ARG A 147 1.69 26.65 -17.83
N GLU A 148 1.66 27.96 -18.04
CA GLU A 148 2.82 28.78 -18.39
C GLU A 148 3.89 28.76 -17.27
N ASN A 149 3.46 28.69 -16.01
CA ASN A 149 4.30 28.72 -14.82
C ASN A 149 5.00 27.38 -14.51
N LEU A 150 4.65 26.31 -15.23
CA LEU A 150 5.30 25.01 -15.05
C LEU A 150 6.72 25.01 -15.62
N SER A 151 7.60 24.30 -14.93
CA SER A 151 8.95 23.99 -15.42
C SER A 151 8.89 23.17 -16.73
N VAL A 152 10.02 23.05 -17.44
CA VAL A 152 10.07 22.23 -18.66
C VAL A 152 9.72 20.76 -18.34
N LEU A 153 10.30 20.21 -17.27
CA LEU A 153 10.02 18.84 -16.82
C LEU A 153 8.57 18.69 -16.34
N GLY A 154 8.06 19.64 -15.56
CA GLY A 154 6.67 19.66 -15.10
C GLY A 154 5.66 19.68 -16.25
N LYS A 155 5.93 20.43 -17.33
CA LYS A 155 5.11 20.41 -18.55
C LYS A 155 5.13 19.04 -19.22
N GLN A 156 6.29 18.43 -19.35
CA GLN A 156 6.43 17.09 -19.95
C GLN A 156 5.68 16.03 -19.14
N ILE A 157 5.84 16.02 -17.82
CA ILE A 157 5.13 15.10 -16.91
C ILE A 157 3.62 15.31 -17.04
N PHE A 158 3.16 16.56 -17.01
CA PHE A 158 1.74 16.89 -17.13
C PHE A 158 1.16 16.41 -18.47
N GLU A 159 1.85 16.62 -19.58
CA GLU A 159 1.43 16.14 -20.89
C GLU A 159 1.33 14.61 -20.97
N CYS A 160 2.23 13.88 -20.32
CA CYS A 160 2.16 12.42 -20.24
C CYS A 160 0.88 11.97 -19.52
N ILE A 161 0.56 12.60 -18.39
CA ILE A 161 -0.66 12.32 -17.60
C ILE A 161 -1.93 12.68 -18.39
N GLU A 162 -1.91 13.77 -19.17
CA GLU A 162 -3.05 14.19 -20.00
C GLU A 162 -3.31 13.19 -21.15
N LYS A 163 -2.26 12.60 -21.72
CA LYS A 163 -2.35 11.64 -22.82
C LYS A 163 -2.72 10.23 -22.36
N ASP A 164 -2.27 9.82 -21.17
CA ASP A 164 -2.52 8.47 -20.64
C ASP A 164 -2.99 8.51 -19.19
N LYS A 165 -4.24 8.08 -18.99
CA LYS A 165 -4.92 8.03 -17.69
C LYS A 165 -4.36 6.98 -16.73
N LYS A 166 -3.32 6.24 -17.12
CA LYS A 166 -2.65 5.22 -16.30
C LYS A 166 -1.26 5.63 -15.82
N PHE A 167 -0.80 6.85 -16.07
CA PHE A 167 0.50 7.30 -15.59
C PHE A 167 0.53 7.41 -14.06
N THR A 168 1.35 6.59 -13.42
CA THR A 168 1.62 6.58 -11.98
C THR A 168 2.95 7.29 -11.69
N ALA A 169 3.24 7.61 -10.43
CA ALA A 169 4.56 8.15 -10.10
C ALA A 169 5.69 7.16 -10.44
N ALA A 170 5.47 5.85 -10.25
CA ALA A 170 6.42 4.83 -10.66
C ALA A 170 6.68 4.83 -12.17
N SER A 171 5.64 4.97 -13.01
CA SER A 171 5.83 5.04 -14.46
C SER A 171 6.51 6.33 -14.90
N ILE A 172 6.26 7.44 -14.20
CA ILE A 172 6.96 8.72 -14.45
C ILE A 172 8.45 8.59 -14.13
N LEU A 173 8.80 8.01 -12.98
CA LEU A 173 10.21 7.79 -12.59
C LEU A 173 10.95 6.94 -13.63
N ASP A 174 10.34 5.87 -14.13
CA ASP A 174 10.96 5.04 -15.18
C ASP A 174 11.04 5.76 -16.54
N HIS A 175 9.98 6.47 -16.93
CA HIS A 175 9.93 7.20 -18.21
C HIS A 175 10.96 8.34 -18.29
N PHE A 176 11.16 9.04 -17.17
CA PHE A 176 12.04 10.21 -17.06
C PHE A 176 13.39 9.88 -16.38
N LYS A 177 13.83 8.62 -16.37
CA LYS A 177 15.07 8.15 -15.72
C LYS A 177 16.40 8.83 -16.14
N ILE A 178 16.36 9.72 -17.13
CA ILE A 178 17.49 10.56 -17.51
C ILE A 178 17.69 11.76 -16.57
N TYR A 179 16.64 12.12 -15.82
CA TYR A 179 16.66 13.15 -14.78
C TYR A 179 16.95 12.52 -13.42
N ASP A 180 17.34 13.34 -12.45
CA ASP A 180 17.54 12.90 -11.07
C ASP A 180 16.19 12.52 -10.42
N GLU A 181 16.16 11.44 -9.63
CA GLU A 181 14.91 10.97 -9.01
C GLU A 181 14.30 12.03 -8.07
N GLU A 182 15.12 12.79 -7.34
CA GLU A 182 14.63 13.84 -6.46
C GLU A 182 14.00 14.99 -7.25
N GLU A 183 14.56 15.32 -8.42
CA GLU A 183 14.03 16.33 -9.33
C GLU A 183 12.66 15.90 -9.90
N ILE A 184 12.55 14.65 -10.34
CA ILE A 184 11.28 14.08 -10.84
C ILE A 184 10.22 14.11 -9.73
N LEU A 185 10.57 13.64 -8.53
CA LEU A 185 9.66 13.64 -7.39
C LEU A 185 9.24 15.04 -6.99
N PHE A 186 10.17 16.00 -6.96
CA PHE A 186 9.88 17.40 -6.68
C PHE A 186 8.85 17.97 -7.66
N GLU A 187 9.02 17.71 -8.95
CA GLU A 187 8.05 18.15 -9.97
C GLU A 187 6.69 17.47 -9.83
N ILE A 188 6.65 16.15 -9.55
CA ILE A 188 5.39 15.45 -9.27
C ILE A 188 4.67 16.10 -8.07
N PHE A 189 5.39 16.35 -6.98
CA PHE A 189 4.79 16.98 -5.80
C PHE A 189 4.34 18.41 -6.06
N ASN A 190 5.08 19.21 -6.84
CA ASN A 190 4.66 20.55 -7.24
C ASN A 190 3.37 20.51 -8.07
N LEU A 191 3.25 19.55 -8.99
CA LEU A 191 2.01 19.38 -9.78
C LEU A 191 0.83 19.03 -8.87
N VAL A 192 1.02 18.17 -7.87
CA VAL A 192 -0.02 17.81 -6.89
C VAL A 192 -0.38 18.99 -5.98
N ILE A 193 0.61 19.63 -5.36
CA ILE A 193 0.42 20.71 -4.38
C ILE A 193 -0.29 21.90 -5.01
N ASN A 194 0.08 22.25 -6.24
CA ASN A 194 -0.54 23.36 -6.96
C ASN A 194 -1.83 22.94 -7.69
N GLY A 195 -2.31 21.72 -7.48
CA GLY A 195 -3.61 21.26 -7.99
C GLY A 195 -3.67 21.01 -9.49
N TYR A 196 -2.53 20.83 -10.17
CA TYR A 196 -2.50 20.45 -11.59
C TYR A 196 -2.98 19.01 -11.80
N ILE A 197 -2.55 18.12 -10.91
CA ILE A 197 -2.88 16.69 -10.95
C ILE A 197 -3.37 16.21 -9.59
N GLU A 198 -4.18 15.17 -9.61
CA GLU A 198 -4.67 14.46 -8.43
C GLU A 198 -4.60 12.96 -8.69
N THR A 199 -4.54 12.14 -7.64
CA THR A 199 -4.62 10.68 -7.83
C THR A 199 -6.03 10.29 -8.25
N ALA A 200 -6.14 9.41 -9.24
CA ALA A 200 -7.37 8.73 -9.58
C ALA A 200 -7.59 7.59 -8.58
N SER A 201 -8.03 7.93 -7.36
CA SER A 201 -8.64 6.93 -6.49
C SER A 201 -10.07 6.67 -6.97
N ASN A 202 -10.42 5.40 -7.10
CA ASN A 202 -11.81 4.95 -7.23
C ASN A 202 -12.52 4.91 -5.86
N ASP A 203 -12.02 5.68 -4.89
CA ASP A 203 -12.55 5.70 -3.52
C ASP A 203 -13.83 6.56 -3.50
N ASN A 204 -14.91 6.01 -4.05
CA ASN A 204 -16.30 6.39 -3.77
C ASN A 204 -16.94 5.36 -2.86
#